data_AF-A0A0F8XLB3-F1
#
_entry.id   AF-A0A0F8XLB3-F1
#
_cell.length_a   1.000
_cell.length_b   1.000
_cell.length_c   1.000
_cell.angle_alpha   90.00
_cell.angle_beta   90.00
_cell.angle_gamma   90.00
#
_symmetry.space_group_name_H-M   'P 1'
#
loop_
_entity.id
_entity.type
_entity.pdbx_description
1 polymer ?
#
loop_
_entity_poly.entity_id
_entity_poly.type
_entity_poly.pdbx_seq_one_letter_code
_entity_poly.pdbx_strand_id
1 'polypeptide(L)'
;MCKWGTDREVVVGQRITVDACIAAEIVELNRQGVRTEGCCCGHHKAEGQALIRASSVDRARELGYNPVYYDNDNGLFEIKLRSGGLR
;
A
#
# COMPACT_ATOMS: atom_id res chain seq x y z
N MET A 1 -6.86 20.40 -16.01
CA MET A 1 -5.81 21.43 -15.94
C MET A 1 -6.44 22.77 -16.32
N CYS A 2 -6.28 23.81 -15.49
CA CYS A 2 -6.93 25.11 -15.72
C CYS A 2 -6.15 25.93 -16.77
N LYS A 3 -6.84 26.54 -17.74
CA LYS A 3 -6.23 27.36 -18.82
C LYS A 3 -5.71 28.73 -18.36
N TRP A 4 -5.88 29.07 -17.08
CA TRP A 4 -5.61 30.40 -16.51
C TRP A 4 -4.44 30.42 -15.51
N GLY A 5 -3.67 29.32 -15.39
CA GLY A 5 -2.45 29.28 -14.57
C GLY A 5 -2.67 29.37 -13.05
N THR A 6 -3.77 28.83 -12.55
CA THR A 6 -4.11 28.80 -11.10
C THR A 6 -3.94 27.43 -10.48
N ASP A 7 -2.95 26.65 -10.90
CA ASP A 7 -2.55 25.43 -10.22
C ASP A 7 -1.62 25.72 -9.02
N ARG A 8 -1.70 24.86 -8.01
CA ARG A 8 -0.83 24.85 -6.83
C ARG A 8 -0.37 23.42 -6.56
N GLU A 9 0.87 23.28 -6.12
CA GLU A 9 1.44 22.02 -5.69
C GLU A 9 0.78 21.52 -4.39
N VAL A 10 0.52 20.21 -4.31
CA VAL A 10 -0.14 19.53 -3.19
C VAL A 10 0.83 18.53 -2.54
N VAL A 11 0.78 18.41 -1.21
CA VAL A 11 1.40 17.30 -0.48
C VAL A 11 0.34 16.25 -0.20
N VAL A 12 0.41 15.11 -0.87
CA VAL A 12 -0.40 13.93 -0.54
C VAL A 12 0.52 12.92 0.15
N GLY A 13 0.59 12.99 1.47
CA GLY A 13 1.42 12.08 2.27
C GLY A 13 0.96 12.07 3.70
N GLN A 14 0.06 11.15 4.04
CA GLN A 14 -0.28 10.86 5.43
C GLN A 14 0.97 10.35 6.16
N ARG A 15 1.20 10.84 7.38
CA ARG A 15 2.17 10.21 8.30
C ARG A 15 1.52 8.95 8.86
N ILE A 16 2.02 7.80 8.45
CA ILE A 16 1.59 6.49 8.96
C ILE A 16 2.69 5.88 9.81
N THR A 17 2.29 5.19 10.88
CA THR A 17 3.20 4.35 11.67
C THR A 17 3.11 2.95 11.11
N VAL A 18 4.26 2.34 10.81
CA VAL A 18 4.37 1.01 10.21
C VAL A 18 5.47 0.21 10.91
N ASP A 19 5.42 -1.11 10.84
CA ASP A 19 6.49 -1.93 11.41
C ASP A 19 7.81 -1.72 10.64
N ALA A 20 8.91 -1.53 11.38
CA ALA A 20 10.22 -1.24 10.79
C ALA A 20 10.71 -2.32 9.80
N CYS A 21 10.34 -3.59 10.03
CA CYS A 21 10.63 -4.75 9.17
C CYS A 21 10.11 -4.58 7.72
N ILE A 22 9.01 -3.86 7.50
CA ILE A 22 8.37 -3.69 6.18
C ILE A 22 8.32 -2.23 5.72
N ALA A 23 8.84 -1.30 6.52
CA ALA A 23 8.72 0.13 6.28
C ALA A 23 9.23 0.55 4.89
N ALA A 24 10.36 0.00 4.44
CA ALA A 24 10.92 0.30 3.12
C ALA A 24 9.98 -0.12 1.98
N GLU A 25 9.39 -1.31 2.06
CA GLU A 25 8.44 -1.82 1.05
C GLU A 25 7.14 -1.01 1.04
N ILE A 26 6.60 -0.66 2.22
CA ILE A 26 5.39 0.18 2.31
C ILE A 26 5.63 1.58 1.75
N VAL A 27 6.79 2.19 2.03
CA VAL A 27 7.16 3.48 1.45
C VAL A 27 7.23 3.37 -0.08
N GLU A 28 7.86 2.31 -0.58
CA GLU A 28 8.04 2.11 -2.01
C GLU A 28 6.71 1.88 -2.74
N LEU A 29 5.83 1.04 -2.17
CA LEU A 29 4.46 0.84 -2.68
C LEU A 29 3.70 2.16 -2.79
N ASN A 30 3.69 2.96 -1.72
CA ASN A 30 3.00 4.24 -1.71
C ASN A 30 3.60 5.24 -2.73
N ARG A 31 4.93 5.27 -2.88
CA ARG A 31 5.61 6.09 -3.90
C ARG A 31 5.26 5.68 -5.32
N GLN A 32 5.01 4.39 -5.54
CA GLN A 32 4.61 3.85 -6.84
C GLN A 32 3.10 3.91 -7.10
N GLY A 33 2.33 4.58 -6.23
CA GLY A 33 0.89 4.79 -6.40
C GLY A 33 -0.01 3.70 -5.81
N VAL A 34 0.54 2.77 -5.03
CA VAL A 34 -0.24 1.78 -4.28
C VAL A 34 -0.57 2.33 -2.90
N ARG A 35 -1.80 2.79 -2.71
CA ARG A 35 -2.28 3.37 -1.46
C ARG A 35 -2.57 2.28 -0.42
N THR A 36 -1.72 2.20 0.59
CA THR A 36 -1.89 1.28 1.72
C THR A 36 -2.73 1.89 2.84
N GLU A 37 -3.64 1.13 3.40
CA GLU A 37 -4.55 1.55 4.49
C GLU A 37 -4.22 0.86 5.83
N GLY A 38 -3.55 -0.29 5.80
CA GLY A 38 -3.04 -0.99 6.97
C GLY A 38 -1.99 -2.02 6.58
N CYS A 39 -1.05 -2.34 7.47
CA CYS A 39 -0.03 -3.35 7.20
C CYS A 39 0.49 -3.99 8.49
N CYS A 40 1.02 -5.21 8.38
CA CYS A 40 1.65 -5.94 9.47
C CYS A 40 2.77 -6.81 8.88
N CYS A 41 3.93 -6.88 9.52
CA CYS A 41 5.02 -7.73 9.02
C CYS A 41 4.94 -9.20 9.46
N GLY A 42 3.90 -9.57 10.21
CA GLY A 42 3.69 -10.93 10.71
C GLY A 42 4.67 -11.34 11.82
N HIS A 43 5.52 -10.42 12.29
CA HIS A 43 6.50 -10.60 13.38
C HIS A 43 7.28 -11.92 13.33
N HIS A 44 7.72 -12.33 12.14
CA HIS A 44 8.41 -13.59 11.87
C HIS A 44 7.63 -14.87 12.20
N LYS A 45 6.31 -14.76 12.38
CA LYS A 45 5.39 -15.90 12.64
C LYS A 45 4.43 -16.15 11.47
N ALA A 46 4.24 -15.15 10.62
CA ALA A 46 3.40 -15.19 9.44
C ALA A 46 4.02 -14.32 8.33
N GLU A 47 3.53 -14.49 7.10
CA GLU A 47 3.82 -13.57 6.00
C GLU A 47 3.32 -12.16 6.32
N GLY A 48 4.09 -11.18 5.90
CA GLY A 48 3.73 -9.79 5.95
C GLY A 48 2.59 -9.52 4.98
N GLN A 49 1.70 -8.61 5.36
CA GLN A 49 0.55 -8.27 4.55
C GLN A 49 0.22 -6.78 4.64
N ALA A 50 -0.36 -6.26 3.57
CA ALA A 50 -0.91 -4.91 3.53
C ALA A 50 -2.30 -4.91 2.92
N LEU A 51 -3.16 -4.04 3.44
CA LEU A 51 -4.45 -3.70 2.88
C LEU A 51 -4.28 -2.49 1.96
N ILE A 52 -4.82 -2.58 0.74
CA ILE A 52 -4.79 -1.54 -0.28
C ILE A 52 -6.21 -1.16 -0.70
N ARG A 53 -6.40 0.08 -1.16
CA ARG A 53 -7.67 0.51 -1.76
C ARG A 53 -7.90 -0.19 -3.10
N ALA A 54 -9.18 -0.39 -3.45
CA ALA A 54 -9.60 -0.88 -4.77
C ALA A 54 -8.94 -0.11 -5.93
N SER A 55 -8.78 1.21 -5.81
CA SER A 55 -8.12 2.07 -6.80
C SER A 55 -6.65 1.72 -7.08
N SER A 56 -6.01 0.96 -6.19
CA SER A 56 -4.61 0.56 -6.31
C SER A 56 -4.43 -0.89 -6.77
N VAL A 57 -5.50 -1.63 -7.03
CA VAL A 57 -5.44 -3.06 -7.42
C VAL A 57 -4.67 -3.24 -8.72
N ASP A 58 -5.00 -2.49 -9.77
CA ASP A 58 -4.33 -2.64 -11.07
C ASP A 58 -2.85 -2.26 -10.98
N ARG A 59 -2.55 -1.17 -10.26
CA ARG A 59 -1.15 -0.78 -10.03
C ARG A 59 -0.38 -1.84 -9.22
N ALA A 60 -1.00 -2.44 -8.20
CA ALA A 60 -0.37 -3.52 -7.44
C ALA A 60 -0.10 -4.75 -8.33
N ARG A 61 -1.02 -5.09 -9.25
CA ARG A 61 -0.82 -6.17 -10.24
C ARG A 61 0.33 -5.88 -11.20
N GLU A 62 0.43 -4.66 -11.71
CA GLU A 62 1.56 -4.23 -12.55
C GLU A 62 2.91 -4.38 -11.85
N LEU A 63 2.93 -4.18 -10.53
CA LEU A 63 4.12 -4.37 -9.69
C LEU A 63 4.38 -5.83 -9.32
N GLY A 64 3.53 -6.76 -9.76
CA GLY A 64 3.66 -8.20 -9.54
C GLY A 64 3.13 -8.68 -8.18
N TYR A 65 2.21 -7.94 -7.55
CA TYR A 65 1.45 -8.43 -6.40
C TYR A 65 0.16 -9.12 -6.87
N ASN A 66 -0.42 -9.92 -5.99
CA ASN A 66 -1.70 -10.59 -6.22
C ASN A 66 -2.76 -10.12 -5.20
N PRO A 67 -3.48 -9.01 -5.46
CA PRO A 67 -4.49 -8.50 -4.55
C PRO A 67 -5.70 -9.43 -4.47
N VAL A 68 -6.11 -9.78 -3.25
CA VAL A 68 -7.30 -10.56 -2.96
C VAL A 68 -8.30 -9.68 -2.23
N TYR A 69 -9.58 -9.74 -2.58
CA TYR A 69 -10.61 -8.95 -1.90
C TYR A 69 -10.64 -9.27 -0.41
N TYR A 70 -10.58 -8.23 0.44
CA TYR A 70 -10.61 -8.35 1.88
C TYR A 70 -12.00 -7.95 2.37
N ASP A 71 -12.79 -8.96 2.73
CA ASP A 71 -14.21 -8.80 3.02
C ASP A 71 -14.44 -8.17 4.41
N ASN A 72 -14.46 -6.84 4.46
CA ASN A 72 -14.62 -6.06 5.68
C ASN A 72 -15.50 -4.80 5.52
N ASP A 73 -16.37 -4.76 4.51
CA ASP A 73 -17.22 -3.62 4.15
C ASP A 73 -16.49 -2.31 3.75
N ASN A 74 -15.15 -2.29 3.68
CA ASN A 74 -14.37 -1.09 3.35
C ASN A 74 -13.80 -1.06 1.92
N GLY A 75 -14.12 -2.07 1.10
CA GLY A 75 -13.64 -2.18 -0.29
C GLY A 75 -12.12 -2.29 -0.38
N LEU A 76 -11.49 -2.99 0.57
CA LEU A 76 -10.05 -3.18 0.64
C LEU A 76 -9.64 -4.51 -0.01
N PHE A 77 -8.38 -4.57 -0.41
CA PHE A 77 -7.76 -5.77 -0.93
C PHE A 77 -6.51 -6.06 -0.12
N GLU A 78 -6.25 -7.32 0.19
CA GLU A 78 -5.02 -7.75 0.83
C GLU A 78 -3.98 -8.12 -0.23
N ILE A 79 -2.73 -7.71 0.00
CA ILE A 79 -1.55 -8.20 -0.70
C ILE A 79 -0.58 -8.83 0.31
N LYS A 80 0.10 -9.91 -0.11
CA LYS A 80 1.27 -10.42 0.62
C LYS A 80 2.51 -9.60 0.29
N LEU A 81 3.22 -9.21 1.33
CA LEU A 81 4.45 -8.43 1.26
C LEU A 81 5.65 -9.36 1.07
N ARG A 82 6.68 -8.88 0.39
CA ARG A 82 7.89 -9.63 0.09
C ARG A 82 8.88 -9.60 1.26
N SER A 83 8.85 -8.54 2.05
CA SER A 83 9.86 -8.27 3.10
C SER A 83 9.47 -8.83 4.48
N GLY A 84 8.17 -9.01 4.74
CA GLY A 84 7.66 -9.57 5.99
C GLY A 84 7.36 -11.05 5.82
N GLY A 85 7.92 -11.92 6.65
CA GLY A 85 7.69 -13.36 6.55
C GLY A 85 8.71 -14.19 7.32
N LEU A 86 8.45 -15.49 7.39
CA LEU A 86 9.37 -16.50 7.92
C LEU A 86 10.69 -16.43 7.12
N ARG A 87 11.76 -15.95 7.75
CA ARG A 87 13.12 -16.09 7.25
C ARG A 87 13.71 -17.39 7.74
#